data_AF-A0A2S8GC41-F1
#
_entry.id   AF-A0A2S8GC41-F1
#
_cell.length_a   1.000
_cell.length_b   1.000
_cell.length_c   1.000
_cell.angle_alpha   90.00
_cell.angle_beta   90.00
_cell.angle_gamma   90.00
#
_symmetry.space_group_name_H-M   'P 1'
#
loop_
_entity.id
_entity.type
_entity.pdbx_description
1 polymer ?
#
loop_
_entity_poly.entity_id
_entity_poly.type
_entity_poly.pdbx_seq_one_letter_code
_entity_poly.pdbx_strand_id
1 'polypeptide(L)'
;MAVVGTMLLAMCWILSVVSFICFVAVLLKMFQHEDASLAMISIVLTVCSGIGVFLAFIGGWMGVAKYDALRLMGFWTAISIAQFLFCFAYVLILIQEQQVTG
;
A
#
# COMPACT_ATOMS: atom_id res chain seq x y z
N MET A 1 -13.02 17.76 17.15
CA MET A 1 -12.21 16.55 16.93
C MET A 1 -12.67 15.76 15.71
N ALA A 2 -13.98 15.72 15.39
CA ALA A 2 -14.51 15.15 14.15
C ALA A 2 -13.89 15.67 12.83
N VAL A 3 -13.65 16.98 12.70
CA VAL A 3 -13.10 17.58 11.45
C VAL A 3 -11.69 17.05 11.14
N VAL A 4 -10.83 16.96 12.15
CA VAL A 4 -9.45 16.42 12.02
C VAL A 4 -9.52 14.96 11.58
N GLY A 5 -10.41 14.17 12.17
CA GLY A 5 -10.67 12.78 11.77
C GLY A 5 -11.12 12.64 10.31
N THR A 6 -12.05 13.49 9.86
CA THR A 6 -12.50 13.47 8.46
C THR A 6 -11.42 13.90 7.46
N MET A 7 -10.54 14.84 7.84
CA MET A 7 -9.42 15.25 6.98
C MET A 7 -8.37 14.14 6.84
N LEU A 8 -8.04 13.44 7.93
CA LEU A 8 -7.15 12.28 7.92
C LEU A 8 -7.71 11.15 7.04
N LEU A 9 -9.01 10.90 7.11
CA LEU A 9 -9.67 9.85 6.31
C LEU A 9 -9.65 10.18 4.82
N ALA A 10 -9.87 11.44 4.46
CA ALA A 10 -9.75 11.93 3.09
C ALA A 10 -8.32 11.79 2.55
N MET A 11 -7.29 12.11 3.35
CA MET A 11 -5.89 11.90 2.95
C MET A 11 -5.57 10.42 2.78
N CYS A 12 -6.06 9.56 3.68
CA CYS A 12 -5.90 8.11 3.55
C CYS A 12 -6.49 7.58 2.23
N TRP A 13 -7.65 8.09 1.81
CA TRP A 13 -8.24 7.73 0.53
C TRP A 13 -7.32 8.05 -0.64
N ILE A 14 -6.73 9.26 -0.65
CA ILE A 14 -5.81 9.69 -1.69
C ILE A 14 -4.54 8.83 -1.70
N LEU A 15 -3.94 8.59 -0.53
CA LEU A 15 -2.74 7.74 -0.43
C LEU A 15 -3.01 6.29 -0.84
N SER A 16 -4.23 5.78 -0.61
CA SER A 16 -4.63 4.44 -1.03
C SER A 16 -4.68 4.32 -2.55
N VAL A 17 -5.21 5.33 -3.24
CA VAL A 17 -5.21 5.39 -4.71
C VAL A 17 -3.78 5.43 -5.26
N VAL A 18 -2.90 6.25 -4.67
CA VAL A 18 -1.49 6.30 -5.09
C VAL A 18 -0.80 4.95 -4.87
N SER A 19 -1.05 4.29 -3.74
CA SER A 19 -0.53 2.94 -3.46
C SER A 19 -1.03 1.90 -4.47
N PHE A 20 -2.28 2.02 -4.93
CA PHE A 20 -2.85 1.16 -5.96
C PHE A 20 -2.17 1.36 -7.31
N ILE A 21 -1.90 2.61 -7.70
CA ILE A 21 -1.15 2.91 -8.93
C ILE A 21 0.28 2.37 -8.85
N CYS A 22 0.95 2.53 -7.70
CA CYS A 22 2.27 1.93 -7.45
C CYS A 22 2.25 0.40 -7.60
N PHE A 23 1.23 -0.26 -7.06
CA PHE A 23 1.04 -1.70 -7.20
C PHE A 23 0.90 -2.13 -8.67
N VAL A 24 0.08 -1.43 -9.46
CA VAL A 24 -0.07 -1.69 -10.90
C VAL A 24 1.25 -1.44 -11.64
N ALA A 25 1.98 -0.38 -11.31
CA ALA A 25 3.27 -0.08 -11.94
C ALA A 25 4.32 -1.17 -11.67
N VAL A 26 4.34 -1.76 -10.46
CA VAL A 26 5.18 -2.91 -10.12
C VAL A 26 4.78 -4.16 -10.92
N LEU A 27 3.48 -4.42 -11.06
CA LEU A 27 2.98 -5.53 -11.89
C LEU A 27 3.38 -5.38 -13.36
N LEU A 28 3.26 -4.17 -13.93
CA LEU A 28 3.70 -3.89 -15.31
C LEU A 28 5.20 -4.14 -15.49
N LYS A 29 6.02 -3.74 -14.52
CA LYS A 29 7.47 -4.03 -14.51
C LYS A 29 7.77 -5.52 -14.44
N MET A 30 6.99 -6.33 -13.71
CA MET A 30 7.13 -7.79 -13.71
C MET A 30 6.73 -8.42 -15.04
N PHE A 31 5.64 -7.96 -15.67
CA PHE A 31 5.21 -8.45 -16.99
C PHE A 31 6.25 -8.15 -18.08
N GLN A 32 6.95 -7.02 -18.00
CA GLN A 32 7.98 -6.63 -18.97
C GLN A 32 9.22 -7.52 -18.96
N HIS A 33 9.46 -8.31 -17.91
CA HIS A 33 10.65 -9.14 -17.76
C HIS A 33 10.36 -10.65 -17.76
N GLU A 34 9.27 -11.09 -18.41
CA GLU A 34 8.86 -12.50 -18.60
C GLU A 34 8.49 -13.27 -17.32
N ASP A 35 8.50 -12.65 -16.13
CA ASP A 35 8.02 -13.23 -14.88
C ASP A 35 6.48 -13.12 -14.75
N ALA A 36 5.76 -13.43 -15.84
CA ALA A 36 4.31 -13.30 -15.93
C ALA A 36 3.56 -14.26 -14.98
N SER A 37 4.17 -15.38 -14.60
CA SER A 37 3.57 -16.35 -13.67
C SER A 37 3.42 -15.76 -12.27
N LEU A 38 4.45 -15.07 -11.77
CA LEU A 38 4.44 -14.39 -10.47
C LEU A 38 3.47 -13.20 -10.46
N ALA A 39 3.41 -12.44 -11.55
CA ALA A 39 2.45 -11.34 -11.72
C ALA A 39 1.00 -11.85 -11.73
N MET A 40 0.73 -12.96 -12.41
CA MET A 40 -0.62 -13.52 -12.50
C MET A 40 -1.07 -14.14 -11.17
N ILE A 41 -0.18 -14.86 -10.46
CA ILE A 41 -0.47 -15.42 -9.12
C ILE A 41 -0.76 -14.29 -8.13
N SER A 42 0.04 -13.22 -8.15
CA SER A 42 -0.17 -12.08 -7.24
C SER A 42 -1.48 -11.33 -7.53
N ILE A 43 -1.88 -11.15 -8.79
CA ILE A 43 -3.19 -10.57 -9.14
C ILE A 43 -4.33 -11.45 -8.63
N VAL A 44 -4.28 -12.76 -8.88
CA VAL A 44 -5.34 -13.70 -8.44
C VAL A 44 -5.45 -13.73 -6.92
N LEU A 45 -4.32 -13.77 -6.20
CA LEU A 45 -4.35 -13.68 -4.73
C LEU A 45 -4.80 -12.31 -4.21
N THR A 46 -4.57 -11.23 -4.97
CA THR A 46 -5.05 -9.89 -4.59
C THR A 46 -6.57 -9.86 -4.63
N VAL A 47 -7.18 -10.44 -5.67
CA VAL A 47 -8.64 -10.50 -5.84
C VAL A 47 -9.30 -11.49 -4.88
N CYS A 48 -8.68 -12.64 -4.61
CA CYS A 48 -9.26 -13.67 -3.73
C CYS A 48 -9.07 -13.40 -2.23
N SER A 49 -7.94 -12.81 -1.82
CA SER A 49 -7.54 -12.79 -0.41
C SER A 49 -7.00 -11.44 0.06
N GLY A 50 -6.75 -10.49 -0.85
CA GLY A 50 -6.08 -9.22 -0.53
C GLY A 50 -4.58 -9.37 -0.19
N ILE A 51 -4.11 -10.59 0.09
CA ILE A 51 -2.70 -10.92 0.36
C ILE A 51 -1.82 -10.73 -0.88
N GLY A 52 -2.40 -10.72 -2.08
CA GLY A 52 -1.62 -10.58 -3.30
C GLY A 52 -0.84 -9.26 -3.40
N VAL A 53 -1.26 -8.19 -2.71
CA VAL A 53 -0.48 -6.96 -2.57
C VAL A 53 0.85 -7.23 -1.87
N PHE A 54 0.82 -8.03 -0.80
CA PHE A 54 2.00 -8.42 -0.04
C PHE A 54 2.92 -9.33 -0.85
N LEU A 55 2.34 -10.24 -1.64
CA LEU A 55 3.08 -11.15 -2.50
C LEU A 55 3.76 -10.42 -3.67
N ALA A 56 3.08 -9.46 -4.30
CA ALA A 56 3.68 -8.60 -5.32
C ALA A 56 4.78 -7.70 -4.72
N PHE A 57 4.61 -7.26 -3.48
CA PHE A 57 5.62 -6.50 -2.76
C PHE A 57 6.89 -7.33 -2.53
N ILE A 58 6.76 -8.55 -2.01
CA ILE A 58 7.91 -9.45 -1.82
C ILE A 58 8.54 -9.82 -3.16
N GLY A 59 7.72 -10.23 -4.14
CA GLY A 59 8.20 -10.61 -5.47
C GLY A 59 8.94 -9.47 -6.18
N GLY A 60 8.44 -8.24 -6.04
CA GLY A 60 9.08 -7.09 -6.66
C GLY A 60 10.38 -6.71 -5.94
N TRP A 61 10.46 -6.92 -4.62
CA TRP A 61 11.69 -6.72 -3.84
C TRP A 61 12.74 -7.77 -4.19
N MET A 62 12.33 -9.03 -4.35
CA MET A 62 13.22 -10.11 -4.77
C MET A 62 13.82 -9.86 -6.16
N GLY A 63 13.06 -9.25 -7.08
CA GLY A 63 13.53 -8.88 -8.40
C GLY A 63 14.02 -7.44 -8.54
N VAL A 64 14.13 -6.67 -7.45
CA VAL A 64 14.35 -5.21 -7.52
C VAL A 64 15.66 -4.82 -8.22
N ALA A 65 16.71 -5.65 -8.03
CA ALA A 65 18.00 -5.50 -8.69
C ALA A 65 17.95 -5.83 -10.19
N LYS A 66 16.99 -6.66 -10.60
CA LYS A 66 16.80 -7.14 -11.98
C LYS A 66 15.95 -6.16 -12.80
N TYR A 67 15.02 -5.46 -12.16
CA TYR A 67 14.06 -4.56 -12.82
C TYR A 67 14.44 -3.07 -12.73
N ASP A 68 15.58 -2.76 -12.10
CA ASP A 68 16.04 -1.41 -11.73
C ASP A 68 14.89 -0.56 -11.14
N ALA A 69 14.08 -1.23 -10.32
CA ALA A 69 12.83 -0.69 -9.79
C ALA A 69 13.00 -0.19 -8.35
N LEU A 70 14.24 -0.06 -7.87
CA LEU A 70 14.58 0.39 -6.51
C LEU A 70 13.87 1.70 -6.16
N ARG A 71 13.84 2.65 -7.10
CA ARG A 71 13.19 3.95 -6.91
C ARG A 71 11.67 3.84 -6.79
N LEU A 72 11.05 2.95 -7.58
CA LEU A 72 9.61 2.72 -7.58
C LEU A 72 9.17 1.96 -6.31
N MET A 73 9.94 0.94 -5.93
CA MET A 73 9.70 0.17 -4.71
C MET A 73 9.92 1.00 -3.44
N GLY A 74 11.01 1.77 -3.38
CA GLY A 74 11.27 2.66 -2.25
C GLY A 74 10.20 3.75 -2.09
N PHE A 75 9.66 4.25 -3.20
CA PHE A 75 8.53 5.18 -3.17
C PHE A 75 7.25 4.51 -2.64
N TRP A 76 6.96 3.29 -3.10
CA TRP A 76 5.79 2.54 -2.67
C TRP A 76 5.87 2.14 -1.18
N THR A 77 7.05 1.72 -0.69
CA THR A 77 7.26 1.41 0.74
C THR A 77 7.08 2.65 1.61
N ALA A 78 7.65 3.79 1.20
CA ALA A 78 7.54 5.05 1.94
C ALA A 78 6.09 5.52 2.07
N ILE A 79 5.30 5.43 0.98
CA ILE A 79 3.87 5.79 1.02
C ILE A 79 3.11 4.83 1.93
N SER A 80 3.38 3.53 1.84
CA SER A 80 2.70 2.53 2.66
C SER A 80 2.95 2.74 4.15
N ILE A 81 4.19 3.09 4.53
CA ILE A 81 4.57 3.43 5.90
C ILE A 81 3.90 4.72 6.35
N ALA A 82 3.92 5.77 5.53
CA ALA A 82 3.25 7.03 5.84
C ALA A 82 1.75 6.81 6.10
N GLN A 83 1.09 6.02 5.25
CA GLN A 83 -0.31 5.69 5.40
C GLN A 83 -0.59 4.91 6.69
N PHE A 84 0.28 3.97 7.07
CA PHE A 84 0.18 3.25 8.34
C PHE A 84 0.27 4.20 9.55
N LEU A 85 1.20 5.17 9.52
CA LEU A 85 1.35 6.16 10.57
C LEU A 85 0.12 7.07 10.70
N PHE A 86 -0.44 7.53 9.58
CA PHE A 86 -1.67 8.33 9.59
C PHE A 86 -2.87 7.54 10.13
N CYS A 87 -3.00 6.27 9.75
CA CYS A 87 -4.05 5.39 10.26
C CYS A 87 -3.90 5.16 11.77
N PHE A 88 -2.68 4.88 12.23
CA PHE A 88 -2.39 4.68 13.65
C PHE A 88 -2.71 5.95 14.47
N ALA A 89 -2.29 7.12 14.00
CA ALA A 89 -2.61 8.39 14.64
C ALA A 89 -4.12 8.65 14.71
N TYR A 90 -4.88 8.32 13.66
CA TYR A 90 -6.33 8.41 13.64
C TYR A 90 -7.00 7.50 14.68
N VAL A 91 -6.55 6.24 14.79
CA VAL A 91 -7.05 5.29 15.80
C VAL A 91 -6.76 5.79 17.22
N LEU A 92 -5.55 6.32 17.46
CA LEU A 92 -5.22 6.91 18.76
C LEU A 92 -6.16 8.08 19.12
N ILE A 93 -6.47 8.96 18.17
CA ILE A 93 -7.40 10.08 18.38
C ILE A 93 -8.81 9.57 18.71
N LEU A 94 -9.31 8.52 18.04
CA LEU A 94 -10.62 7.94 18.35
C LEU A 94 -10.68 7.34 19.76
N ILE A 95 -9.60 6.71 20.22
CA ILE A 95 -9.52 6.17 21.59
C ILE A 95 -9.56 7.31 22.62
N GLN A 96 -8.95 8.46 22.34
CA GLN A 96 -9.02 9.64 23.22
C GLN A 96 -10.44 10.20 23.31
N GLU A 97 -11.19 10.27 22.20
CA GLU A 97 -12.59 10.75 22.23
C GLU A 97 -13.51 9.83 23.07
N GLN A 98 -13.29 8.51 23.02
CA GLN A 98 -14.06 7.56 23.83
C GLN A 98 -13.79 7.72 25.34
N GLN A 99 -12.60 8.17 25.75
CA GLN A 99 -12.27 8.41 27.16
C GLN A 99 -12.83 9.74 27.70
N VAL A 100 -13.11 10.72 26.85
CA VAL A 100 -13.63 12.04 27.27
C VAL A 100 -15.17 12.02 27.43
N THR A 101 -15.84 11.05 26.83
CA THR A 101 -17.32 10.98 26.78
C THR A 101 -17.93 9.90 27.68
N GLY A 102 -17.11 9.08 28.35
CA GLY A 102 -17.52 8.05 29.31
C GLY A 102 -17.23 8.49 30.74
#